data_AF-A0A2N9IR77-F1
#
_entry.id   AF-A0A2N9IR77-F1
#
_cell.length_a   1.000
_cell.length_b   1.000
_cell.length_c   1.000
_cell.angle_alpha   90.00
_cell.angle_beta   90.00
_cell.angle_gamma   90.00
#
_symmetry.space_group_name_H-M   'P 1'
#
loop_
_entity.id
_entity.type
_entity.pdbx_description
1 polymer ?
#
loop_
_entity_poly.entity_id
_entity_poly.type
_entity_poly.pdbx_seq_one_letter_code
_entity_poly.pdbx_strand_id
1 'polypeptide(L)'
;MPQSNIIIITDPASDLHMRRNRVIDHPIQGEYSRDKLMLQRIRSYIAFLDTRLEELSHREGHITHYIFTDSDIAVVDDVGQIFRKYPNFHMALTFRNNKAQPLNSGFIAVRGTSDGILRAKAFLQEVLKVYSSKYMSASRMLGDQLALAWVVMSGPSFDTRKFTKPQAFLEKVGGASVLFLPCAEYNWTPPEGAGQFHGMPLDVKVVHFKGSRKRLMLESWNFFNSSANISDMLCLILSSGRTKYDF
;
A
#
# COMPACT_ATOMS: atom_id res chain seq x y z
N MET A 1 11.82 11.75 13.56
CA MET A 1 11.90 10.70 12.52
C MET A 1 10.61 9.90 12.54
N PRO A 2 10.16 9.31 11.40
CA PRO A 2 9.13 8.29 11.46
C PRO A 2 9.62 7.26 12.48
N GLN A 3 8.81 6.96 13.50
CA GLN A 3 9.16 5.92 14.48
C GLN A 3 9.08 4.52 13.86
N SER A 4 8.55 4.40 12.65
CA SER A 4 8.46 3.17 11.88
C SER A 4 9.80 2.74 11.29
N ASN A 5 9.95 1.43 11.14
CA ASN A 5 10.95 0.82 10.28
C ASN A 5 10.40 0.72 8.86
N ILE A 6 11.26 0.95 7.86
CA ILE A 6 10.96 0.68 6.46
C ILE A 6 11.54 -0.67 6.08
N ILE A 7 10.72 -1.49 5.43
CA ILE A 7 11.14 -2.77 4.88
C ILE A 7 10.97 -2.71 3.36
N ILE A 8 12.06 -2.90 2.63
CA ILE A 8 12.04 -2.93 1.18
C ILE A 8 11.92 -4.37 0.73
N ILE A 9 10.73 -4.74 0.23
CA ILE A 9 10.51 -6.06 -0.34
C ILE A 9 11.03 -6.07 -1.77
N THR A 10 12.04 -6.90 -2.05
CA THR A 10 12.79 -6.84 -3.31
C THR A 10 13.02 -8.23 -3.93
N ASP A 11 13.35 -8.25 -5.21
CA ASP A 11 13.91 -9.42 -5.90
C ASP A 11 15.27 -9.76 -5.26
N PRO A 12 15.52 -11.02 -4.86
CA PRO A 12 16.83 -11.50 -4.42
C PRO A 12 17.97 -11.23 -5.42
N ALA A 13 17.66 -11.14 -6.72
CA ALA A 13 18.63 -10.80 -7.77
C ALA A 13 18.84 -9.28 -7.96
N SER A 14 18.14 -8.45 -7.17
CA SER A 14 18.31 -7.00 -7.22
C SER A 14 19.61 -6.57 -6.55
N ASP A 15 20.38 -5.70 -7.21
CA ASP A 15 21.57 -5.05 -6.64
C ASP A 15 21.22 -3.93 -5.64
N LEU A 16 19.96 -3.86 -5.18
CA LEU A 16 19.52 -2.88 -4.20
C LEU A 16 20.11 -3.20 -2.83
N HIS A 17 21.08 -2.40 -2.41
CA HIS A 17 21.68 -2.47 -1.08
C HIS A 17 21.52 -1.12 -0.38
N MET A 18 20.53 -1.02 0.53
CA MET A 18 20.28 0.21 1.28
C MET A 18 20.72 0.09 2.73
N ARG A 19 21.89 0.66 3.06
CA ARG A 19 22.35 0.80 4.45
C ARG A 19 21.93 2.15 5.02
N ARG A 20 20.73 2.21 5.61
CA ARG A 20 20.25 3.39 6.34
C ARG A 20 19.56 2.96 7.64
N ASN A 21 19.66 3.77 8.68
CA ASN A 21 18.99 3.49 9.95
C ASN A 21 17.49 3.24 9.73
N ARG A 22 16.98 2.14 10.32
CA ARG A 22 15.57 1.71 10.23
C ARG A 22 15.09 1.33 8.82
N VAL A 23 16.00 1.13 7.87
CA VAL A 23 15.68 0.56 6.54
C VAL A 23 16.27 -0.84 6.47
N ILE A 24 15.44 -1.81 6.08
CA ILE A 24 15.83 -3.23 5.99
C ILE A 24 15.41 -3.76 4.62
N ASP A 25 16.36 -4.34 3.90
CA ASP A 25 16.09 -5.06 2.67
C ASP A 25 15.55 -6.46 3.02
N HIS A 26 14.44 -6.85 2.41
CA HIS A 26 13.78 -8.14 2.64
C HIS A 26 13.53 -8.84 1.30
N PRO A 27 14.52 -9.61 0.82
CA PRO A 27 14.41 -10.30 -0.47
C PRO A 27 13.37 -11.43 -0.39
N ILE A 28 12.48 -11.50 -1.38
CA ILE A 28 11.47 -12.56 -1.48
C ILE A 28 11.58 -13.26 -2.83
N GLN A 29 11.72 -14.58 -2.83
CA GLN A 29 11.76 -15.37 -4.06
C GLN A 29 10.45 -15.24 -4.85
N GLY A 30 10.55 -15.19 -6.17
CA GLY A 30 9.36 -15.04 -7.02
C GLY A 30 9.67 -14.73 -8.48
N GLU A 31 8.61 -14.39 -9.23
CA GLU A 31 8.72 -14.06 -10.64
C GLU A 31 8.55 -12.56 -10.88
N TYR A 32 9.66 -11.87 -11.09
CA TYR A 32 9.74 -10.43 -11.25
C TYR A 32 9.71 -9.99 -12.73
N SER A 33 9.28 -10.87 -13.64
CA SER A 33 9.08 -10.49 -15.04
C SER A 33 8.05 -9.36 -15.16
N ARG A 34 8.22 -8.51 -16.16
CA ARG A 34 7.43 -7.28 -16.33
C ARG A 34 5.92 -7.51 -16.36
N ASP A 35 5.46 -8.63 -16.88
CA ASP A 35 4.05 -9.02 -16.98
C ASP A 35 3.52 -9.73 -15.72
N LYS A 36 4.37 -10.02 -14.73
CA LYS A 36 4.00 -10.68 -13.48
C LYS A 36 4.19 -9.81 -12.24
N LEU A 37 4.88 -8.66 -12.34
CA LEU A 37 5.18 -7.78 -11.20
C LEU A 37 3.98 -7.48 -10.28
N MET A 38 2.81 -7.17 -10.85
CA MET A 38 1.61 -6.87 -10.04
C MET A 38 1.09 -8.09 -9.27
N LEU A 39 1.17 -9.28 -9.89
CA LEU A 39 0.83 -10.55 -9.26
C LEU A 39 1.86 -10.91 -8.19
N GLN A 40 3.15 -10.76 -8.52
CA GLN A 40 4.27 -11.02 -7.63
C GLN A 40 4.21 -10.12 -6.40
N ARG A 41 3.81 -8.86 -6.53
CA ARG A 41 3.62 -7.96 -5.37
C ARG A 41 2.65 -8.54 -4.33
N ILE A 42 1.52 -9.11 -4.76
CA ILE A 42 0.55 -9.76 -3.85
C ILE A 42 1.17 -11.01 -3.22
N ARG A 43 1.89 -11.83 -4.01
CA ARG A 43 2.62 -13.00 -3.50
C ARG A 43 3.64 -12.61 -2.44
N SER A 44 4.39 -11.54 -2.69
CA SER A 44 5.39 -11.02 -1.77
C SER A 44 4.78 -10.50 -0.47
N TYR A 45 3.61 -9.83 -0.52
CA TYR A 45 2.89 -9.45 0.70
C TYR A 45 2.44 -10.67 1.50
N ILE A 46 1.93 -11.71 0.83
CA ILE A 46 1.52 -12.97 1.47
C ILE A 46 2.72 -13.65 2.14
N ALA A 47 3.84 -13.82 1.43
CA ALA A 47 5.05 -14.45 1.95
C ALA A 47 5.64 -13.66 3.13
N PHE A 48 5.63 -12.33 3.04
CA PHE A 48 6.03 -11.47 4.15
C PHE A 48 5.15 -11.69 5.38
N LEU A 49 3.82 -11.66 5.23
CA LEU A 49 2.89 -11.89 6.34
C LEU A 49 3.05 -13.29 6.94
N ASP A 50 3.35 -14.29 6.12
CA ASP A 50 3.62 -15.66 6.57
C ASP A 50 4.83 -15.71 7.51
N THR A 51 5.94 -15.10 7.07
CA THR A 51 7.16 -14.97 7.89
C THR A 51 6.88 -14.25 9.21
N ARG A 52 6.09 -13.16 9.19
CA ARG A 52 5.74 -12.43 10.42
C ARG A 52 4.84 -13.22 11.35
N LEU A 53 3.96 -14.07 10.81
CA LEU A 53 3.11 -14.93 11.62
C LEU A 53 3.93 -16.00 12.35
N GLU A 54 4.92 -16.59 11.68
CA GLU A 54 5.87 -17.52 12.28
C GLU A 54 6.69 -16.85 13.39
N GLU A 55 7.24 -15.66 13.13
CA GLU A 55 8.01 -14.90 14.14
C GLU A 55 7.19 -14.54 15.39
N LEU A 56 5.90 -14.22 15.24
CA LEU A 56 5.01 -13.96 16.38
C LEU A 56 4.80 -15.17 17.26
N SER A 57 4.83 -16.38 16.70
CA SER A 57 4.72 -17.61 17.50
C SER A 57 5.91 -17.83 18.44
N HIS A 58 7.03 -17.12 18.20
CA HIS A 58 8.27 -17.22 18.95
C HIS A 58 8.58 -15.98 19.81
N ARG A 59 7.76 -14.92 19.75
CA ARG A 59 8.01 -13.65 20.47
C ARG A 59 6.76 -13.18 21.19
N GLU A 60 6.81 -13.13 22.52
CA GLU A 60 5.73 -12.55 23.32
C GLU A 60 5.89 -11.03 23.51
N GLY A 61 4.77 -10.31 23.45
CA GLY A 61 4.61 -9.02 24.12
C GLY A 61 4.66 -7.75 23.28
N HIS A 62 5.07 -7.76 22.00
CA HIS A 62 5.10 -6.55 21.16
C HIS A 62 4.35 -6.73 19.83
N ILE A 63 3.29 -5.93 19.63
CA ILE A 63 2.52 -5.91 18.38
C ILE A 63 3.16 -4.91 17.41
N THR A 64 3.63 -5.42 16.26
CA THR A 64 4.12 -4.57 15.16
C THR A 64 3.09 -4.54 14.06
N HIS A 65 2.49 -3.38 13.80
CA HIS A 65 1.58 -3.20 12.68
C HIS A 65 2.35 -2.99 11.36
N TYR A 66 1.75 -3.36 10.23
CA TYR A 66 2.38 -3.28 8.92
C TYR A 66 1.58 -2.38 7.99
N ILE A 67 2.27 -1.65 7.13
CA ILE A 67 1.67 -0.87 6.05
C ILE A 67 2.44 -1.23 4.78
N PHE A 68 1.75 -1.83 3.82
CA PHE A 68 2.27 -2.04 2.47
C PHE A 68 1.94 -0.82 1.62
N THR A 69 2.95 -0.31 0.92
CA THR A 69 2.80 0.82 0.02
C THR A 69 3.38 0.53 -1.36
N ASP A 70 2.85 1.18 -2.39
CA ASP A 70 3.60 1.34 -3.63
C ASP A 70 4.87 2.17 -3.39
N SER A 71 5.88 1.99 -4.25
CA SER A 71 7.16 2.70 -4.13
C SER A 71 7.10 4.16 -4.58
N ASP A 72 6.01 4.56 -5.25
CA ASP A 72 5.74 5.93 -5.70
C ASP A 72 4.76 6.65 -4.76
N ILE A 73 4.96 6.47 -3.45
CA ILE A 73 4.17 7.10 -2.38
C ILE A 73 5.07 7.91 -1.44
N ALA A 74 4.53 9.02 -0.92
CA ALA A 74 5.06 9.73 0.23
C ALA A 74 4.06 9.70 1.39
N VAL A 75 4.53 9.35 2.60
CA VAL A 75 3.77 9.53 3.84
C VAL A 75 4.12 10.89 4.40
N VAL A 76 3.13 11.76 4.53
CA VAL A 76 3.30 13.19 4.86
C VAL A 76 2.75 13.56 6.23
N ASP A 77 2.10 12.62 6.94
CA ASP A 77 1.55 12.81 8.28
C ASP A 77 1.38 11.45 9.00
N ASP A 78 0.98 11.44 10.27
CA ASP A 78 0.87 10.25 11.12
C ASP A 78 -0.22 9.28 10.64
N VAL A 79 0.22 8.18 10.00
CA VAL A 79 -0.64 7.04 9.63
C VAL A 79 -0.82 6.02 10.76
N GLY A 80 -0.03 6.10 11.83
CA GLY A 80 -0.16 5.26 13.02
C GLY A 80 -1.48 5.47 13.76
N GLN A 81 -2.10 6.65 13.61
CA GLN A 81 -3.43 6.95 14.13
C GLN A 81 -4.51 5.98 13.65
N ILE A 82 -4.36 5.34 12.48
CA ILE A 82 -5.31 4.34 11.97
C ILE A 82 -5.49 3.23 13.00
N PHE A 83 -4.39 2.72 13.56
CA PHE A 83 -4.42 1.59 14.49
C PHE A 83 -4.99 1.95 15.86
N ARG A 84 -4.91 3.24 16.25
CA ARG A 84 -5.47 3.79 17.49
C ARG A 84 -6.95 4.09 17.35
N LYS A 85 -7.36 4.76 16.26
CA LYS A 85 -8.73 5.19 15.98
C LYS A 85 -9.66 4.02 15.63
N TYR A 86 -9.11 2.98 15.00
CA TYR A 86 -9.86 1.79 14.59
C TYR A 86 -9.22 0.54 15.23
N PRO A 87 -9.56 0.17 16.47
CA PRO A 87 -8.93 -0.97 17.13
C PRO A 87 -9.34 -2.34 16.54
N ASN A 88 -10.52 -2.42 15.89
CA ASN A 88 -11.19 -3.69 15.58
C ASN A 88 -11.16 -4.10 14.08
N PHE A 89 -10.11 -3.71 13.35
CA PHE A 89 -9.89 -4.16 11.97
C PHE A 89 -8.72 -5.13 11.87
N HIS A 90 -8.76 -6.03 10.90
CA HIS A 90 -7.65 -6.93 10.56
C HIS A 90 -6.75 -6.31 9.50
N MET A 91 -7.37 -5.75 8.44
CA MET A 91 -6.65 -4.99 7.41
C MET A 91 -7.44 -3.76 6.95
N ALA A 92 -6.75 -2.81 6.34
CA ALA A 92 -7.35 -1.64 5.73
C ALA A 92 -6.99 -1.55 4.24
N LEU A 93 -7.96 -1.14 3.43
CA LEU A 93 -7.84 -0.83 2.01
C LEU A 93 -8.21 0.63 1.78
N THR A 94 -7.80 1.19 0.65
CA THR A 94 -8.19 2.56 0.29
C THR A 94 -9.23 2.57 -0.83
N PHE A 95 -10.22 3.47 -0.73
CA PHE A 95 -11.33 3.55 -1.68
C PHE A 95 -11.56 4.96 -2.23
N ARG A 96 -12.22 5.06 -3.38
CA ARG A 96 -12.59 6.31 -4.03
C ARG A 96 -13.97 6.20 -4.68
N ASN A 97 -14.61 7.34 -4.88
CA ASN A 97 -15.86 7.41 -5.63
C ASN A 97 -15.58 7.28 -7.15
N ASN A 98 -15.18 6.09 -7.58
CA ASN A 98 -14.99 5.72 -8.98
C ASN A 98 -15.59 4.33 -9.18
N LYS A 99 -16.69 4.26 -9.94
CA LYS A 99 -17.44 3.00 -10.14
C LYS A 99 -16.62 1.91 -10.84
N ALA A 100 -15.72 2.28 -11.74
CA ALA A 100 -14.91 1.31 -12.49
C ALA A 100 -13.72 0.78 -11.66
N GLN A 101 -13.16 1.62 -10.79
CA GLN A 101 -12.01 1.28 -9.97
C GLN A 101 -12.17 1.88 -8.58
N PRO A 102 -13.06 1.31 -7.75
CA PRO A 102 -13.40 1.89 -6.46
C PRO A 102 -12.31 1.69 -5.42
N LEU A 103 -11.44 0.70 -5.58
CA LEU A 103 -10.35 0.38 -4.65
C LEU A 103 -8.98 0.71 -5.24
N ASN A 104 -8.05 1.10 -4.37
CA ASN A 104 -6.65 1.31 -4.69
C ASN A 104 -5.78 0.49 -3.73
N SER A 105 -4.90 -0.33 -4.31
CA SER A 105 -4.00 -1.26 -3.65
C SER A 105 -2.67 -0.63 -3.22
N GLY A 106 -2.39 0.60 -3.63
CA GLY A 106 -1.12 1.26 -3.32
C GLY A 106 -0.92 1.56 -1.83
N PHE A 107 -1.95 1.38 -1.00
CA PHE A 107 -1.84 1.46 0.45
C PHE A 107 -2.71 0.38 1.08
N ILE A 108 -2.10 -0.51 1.88
CA ILE A 108 -2.78 -1.56 2.63
C ILE A 108 -2.20 -1.61 4.04
N ALA A 109 -3.02 -1.38 5.06
CA ALA A 109 -2.59 -1.52 6.45
C ALA A 109 -3.00 -2.89 7.01
N VAL A 110 -2.17 -3.51 7.85
CA VAL A 110 -2.45 -4.80 8.48
C VAL A 110 -2.17 -4.70 9.98
N ARG A 111 -3.14 -5.14 10.78
CA ARG A 111 -2.98 -5.21 12.22
C ARG A 111 -2.05 -6.38 12.57
N GLY A 112 -0.95 -6.08 13.26
CA GLY A 112 0.07 -7.05 13.66
C GLY A 112 -0.31 -8.09 14.72
N THR A 113 -1.58 -8.23 15.07
CA THR A 113 -2.00 -9.34 15.94
C THR A 113 -1.97 -10.65 15.15
N SER A 114 -1.82 -11.79 15.81
CA SER A 114 -1.85 -13.10 15.13
C SER A 114 -3.11 -13.27 14.27
N ASP A 115 -4.28 -12.91 14.78
CA ASP A 115 -5.53 -12.95 14.00
C ASP A 115 -5.54 -11.91 12.87
N GLY A 116 -5.04 -10.69 13.11
CA GLY A 116 -4.97 -9.65 12.09
C GLY A 116 -4.12 -10.06 10.88
N ILE A 117 -2.92 -10.62 11.13
CA ILE A 117 -2.03 -11.13 10.09
C ILE A 117 -2.65 -12.34 9.39
N LEU A 118 -3.18 -13.31 10.13
CA LEU A 118 -3.80 -14.51 9.57
C LEU A 118 -4.96 -14.17 8.63
N ARG A 119 -5.84 -13.25 9.06
CA ARG A 119 -7.01 -12.82 8.27
C ARG A 119 -6.61 -11.99 7.06
N ALA A 120 -5.61 -11.11 7.19
CA ALA A 120 -5.08 -10.35 6.06
C ALA A 120 -4.41 -11.25 5.01
N LYS A 121 -3.61 -12.24 5.46
CA LYS A 121 -3.00 -13.26 4.60
C LYS A 121 -4.06 -14.03 3.82
N ALA A 122 -5.07 -14.57 4.51
CA ALA A 122 -6.16 -15.31 3.88
C ALA A 122 -6.94 -14.46 2.86
N PHE A 123 -7.20 -13.19 3.19
CA PHE A 123 -7.82 -12.24 2.28
C PHE A 123 -6.98 -12.03 1.01
N LEU A 124 -5.67 -11.75 1.16
CA LEU A 124 -4.77 -11.56 0.02
C LEU A 124 -4.61 -12.83 -0.82
N GLN A 125 -4.68 -14.02 -0.22
CA GLN A 125 -4.70 -15.30 -0.95
C GLN A 125 -5.94 -15.44 -1.84
N GLU A 126 -7.12 -15.01 -1.37
CA GLU A 126 -8.32 -15.01 -2.22
C GLU A 126 -8.22 -13.96 -3.34
N VAL A 127 -7.65 -12.78 -3.06
CA VAL A 127 -7.34 -11.78 -4.09
C VAL A 127 -6.40 -12.35 -5.14
N LEU A 128 -5.34 -13.05 -4.72
CA LEU A 128 -4.39 -13.69 -5.62
C LEU A 128 -5.08 -14.74 -6.51
N LYS A 129 -5.95 -15.56 -5.93
CA LYS A 129 -6.74 -16.57 -6.66
C LYS A 129 -7.66 -15.92 -7.70
N VAL A 130 -8.37 -14.85 -7.34
CA VAL A 130 -9.23 -14.10 -8.26
C VAL A 130 -8.40 -13.45 -9.36
N TYR A 131 -7.26 -12.86 -9.02
CA TYR A 131 -6.34 -12.32 -10.02
C TYR A 131 -5.94 -13.40 -11.01
N SER A 132 -5.39 -14.52 -10.52
CA SER A 132 -4.87 -15.60 -11.35
C SER A 132 -5.93 -16.28 -12.22
N SER A 133 -7.20 -16.28 -11.81
CA SER A 133 -8.28 -16.91 -12.57
C SER A 133 -9.02 -15.97 -13.51
N LYS A 134 -9.13 -14.67 -13.19
CA LYS A 134 -10.00 -13.73 -13.93
C LYS A 134 -9.26 -12.56 -14.57
N TYR A 135 -8.13 -12.15 -14.00
CA TYR A 135 -7.47 -10.89 -14.35
C TYR A 135 -6.02 -11.07 -14.80
N MET A 136 -5.61 -12.30 -15.14
CA MET A 136 -4.28 -12.55 -15.71
C MET A 136 -4.02 -11.78 -17.00
N SER A 137 -5.05 -11.48 -17.81
CA SER A 137 -4.92 -10.65 -19.01
C SER A 137 -4.72 -9.16 -18.70
N ALA A 138 -5.09 -8.69 -17.50
CA ALA A 138 -4.86 -7.35 -17.01
C ALA A 138 -3.52 -7.20 -16.26
N SER A 139 -2.58 -8.14 -16.45
CA SER A 139 -1.40 -8.24 -15.59
C SER A 139 -0.44 -7.04 -15.66
N ARG A 140 -0.49 -6.29 -16.77
CA ARG A 140 0.35 -5.11 -16.99
C ARG A 140 -0.12 -3.86 -16.25
N MET A 141 -1.41 -3.77 -15.88
CA MET A 141 -1.98 -2.61 -15.21
C MET A 141 -3.33 -2.97 -14.57
N LEU A 142 -3.57 -2.57 -13.31
CA LEU A 142 -4.85 -2.66 -12.60
C LEU A 142 -5.34 -4.05 -12.15
N GLY A 143 -4.73 -5.16 -12.58
CA GLY A 143 -5.24 -6.52 -12.26
C GLY A 143 -5.46 -6.79 -10.77
N ASP A 144 -4.61 -6.23 -9.92
CA ASP A 144 -4.68 -6.26 -8.46
C ASP A 144 -5.85 -5.43 -7.90
N GLN A 145 -6.09 -4.22 -8.43
CA GLN A 145 -7.21 -3.37 -8.03
C GLN A 145 -8.55 -4.00 -8.45
N LEU A 146 -8.58 -4.60 -9.63
CA LEU A 146 -9.75 -5.34 -10.13
C LEU A 146 -10.03 -6.59 -9.29
N ALA A 147 -8.99 -7.36 -8.96
CA ALA A 147 -9.14 -8.53 -8.10
C ALA A 147 -9.60 -8.15 -6.68
N LEU A 148 -9.05 -7.09 -6.09
CA LEU A 148 -9.50 -6.55 -4.80
C LEU A 148 -10.98 -6.13 -4.86
N ALA A 149 -11.35 -5.35 -5.88
CA ALA A 149 -12.72 -4.89 -6.06
C ALA A 149 -13.67 -6.09 -6.20
N TRP A 150 -13.29 -7.12 -6.95
CA TRP A 150 -14.07 -8.34 -7.08
C TRP A 150 -14.26 -9.05 -5.73
N VAL A 151 -13.19 -9.30 -4.98
CA VAL A 151 -13.27 -9.98 -3.67
C VAL A 151 -14.19 -9.23 -2.71
N VAL A 152 -14.10 -7.89 -2.67
CA VAL A 152 -14.92 -7.07 -1.80
C VAL A 152 -16.38 -7.01 -2.26
N MET A 153 -16.60 -6.71 -3.53
CA MET A 153 -17.93 -6.36 -4.05
C MET A 153 -18.77 -7.58 -4.45
N SER A 154 -18.14 -8.76 -4.59
CA SER A 154 -18.86 -10.01 -4.84
C SER A 154 -19.57 -10.56 -3.59
N GLY A 155 -19.35 -9.96 -2.42
CA GLY A 155 -20.06 -10.32 -1.20
C GLY A 155 -21.56 -10.01 -1.32
N PRO A 156 -22.46 -10.96 -0.98
CA PRO A 156 -23.90 -10.81 -1.21
C PRO A 156 -24.54 -9.62 -0.46
N SER A 157 -23.91 -9.17 0.63
CA SER A 157 -24.38 -8.06 1.46
C SER A 157 -23.61 -6.74 1.25
N PHE A 158 -22.67 -6.68 0.29
CA PHE A 158 -21.83 -5.51 0.14
C PHE A 158 -22.56 -4.35 -0.56
N ASP A 159 -22.82 -3.25 0.17
CA ASP A 159 -23.42 -2.05 -0.40
C ASP A 159 -22.35 -1.14 -1.04
N THR A 160 -22.27 -1.18 -2.37
CA THR A 160 -21.32 -0.35 -3.15
C THR A 160 -21.53 1.16 -2.99
N ARG A 161 -22.72 1.61 -2.53
CA ARG A 161 -22.98 3.03 -2.25
C ARG A 161 -22.13 3.56 -1.10
N LYS A 162 -21.56 2.69 -0.26
CA LYS A 162 -20.62 3.09 0.79
C LYS A 162 -19.37 3.80 0.25
N PHE A 163 -18.99 3.56 -1.01
CA PHE A 163 -17.87 4.25 -1.66
C PHE A 163 -18.17 5.67 -2.15
N THR A 164 -19.44 6.11 -2.09
CA THR A 164 -19.84 7.43 -2.61
C THR A 164 -19.42 8.58 -1.69
N LYS A 165 -19.35 8.34 -0.38
CA LYS A 165 -18.94 9.33 0.61
C LYS A 165 -17.50 9.05 1.03
N PRO A 166 -16.62 10.06 1.11
CA PRO A 166 -15.22 9.88 1.52
C PRO A 166 -15.10 9.74 3.04
N GLN A 167 -15.83 8.79 3.64
CA GLN A 167 -15.84 8.52 5.07
C GLN A 167 -15.35 7.09 5.32
N ALA A 168 -14.43 6.93 6.26
CA ALA A 168 -13.94 5.60 6.60
C ALA A 168 -15.04 4.71 7.20
N PHE A 169 -15.07 3.43 6.83
CA PHE A 169 -16.06 2.47 7.33
C PHE A 169 -15.48 1.06 7.44
N LEU A 170 -16.08 0.22 8.30
CA LEU A 170 -15.73 -1.18 8.46
C LEU A 170 -16.75 -2.08 7.76
N GLU A 171 -16.27 -3.16 7.16
CA GLU A 171 -17.10 -4.22 6.60
C GLU A 171 -16.48 -5.59 6.87
N LYS A 172 -17.32 -6.62 7.04
CA LYS A 172 -16.84 -7.99 7.06
C LYS A 172 -16.77 -8.54 5.63
N VAL A 173 -15.57 -8.90 5.18
CA VAL A 173 -15.33 -9.46 3.85
C VAL A 173 -14.50 -10.72 3.99
N GLY A 174 -15.02 -11.87 3.53
CA GLY A 174 -14.29 -13.14 3.54
C GLY A 174 -13.80 -13.57 4.94
N GLY A 175 -14.55 -13.25 5.99
CA GLY A 175 -14.16 -13.52 7.38
C GLY A 175 -13.16 -12.53 7.99
N ALA A 176 -12.70 -11.52 7.24
CA ALA A 176 -11.87 -10.44 7.75
C ALA A 176 -12.70 -9.18 8.04
N SER A 177 -12.37 -8.46 9.11
CA SER A 177 -12.84 -7.09 9.35
C SER A 177 -11.95 -6.14 8.54
N VAL A 178 -12.50 -5.58 7.46
CA VAL A 178 -11.78 -4.72 6.51
C VAL A 178 -12.18 -3.27 6.73
N LEU A 179 -11.21 -2.42 7.03
CA LEU A 179 -11.37 -0.97 7.12
C LEU A 179 -11.18 -0.34 5.75
N PHE A 180 -12.17 0.41 5.28
CA PHE A 180 -12.07 1.18 4.04
C PHE A 180 -11.74 2.61 4.39
N LEU A 181 -10.57 3.08 3.93
CA LEU A 181 -10.05 4.43 4.15
C LEU A 181 -10.20 5.27 2.88
N PRO A 182 -10.63 6.54 2.96
CA PRO A 182 -10.80 7.35 1.77
C PRO A 182 -9.44 7.66 1.11
N CYS A 183 -9.34 7.46 -0.21
CA CYS A 183 -8.16 7.84 -0.98
C CYS A 183 -7.89 9.35 -0.88
N ALA A 184 -8.92 10.17 -0.62
CA ALA A 184 -8.73 11.60 -0.40
C ALA A 184 -7.77 11.91 0.76
N GLU A 185 -7.61 11.00 1.72
CA GLU A 185 -6.77 11.15 2.92
C GLU A 185 -5.57 10.19 2.92
N TYR A 186 -5.80 8.90 2.62
CA TYR A 186 -4.80 7.82 2.79
C TYR A 186 -4.19 7.29 1.49
N ASN A 187 -4.51 7.89 0.34
CA ASN A 187 -3.96 7.49 -0.97
C ASN A 187 -4.20 8.58 -2.02
N TRP A 188 -3.93 9.83 -1.66
CA TRP A 188 -4.33 10.99 -2.45
C TRP A 188 -3.41 11.15 -3.65
N THR A 189 -3.99 11.34 -4.83
CA THR A 189 -3.22 11.54 -6.07
C THR A 189 -3.35 13.01 -6.48
N PRO A 190 -2.24 13.74 -6.70
CA PRO A 190 -2.31 15.11 -7.19
C PRO A 190 -3.11 15.18 -8.51
N PRO A 191 -4.01 16.19 -8.68
CA PRO A 191 -4.74 16.38 -9.92
C PRO A 191 -3.81 16.51 -11.14
N GLU A 192 -4.31 16.14 -12.31
CA GLU A 192 -3.53 16.28 -13.54
C GLU A 192 -3.37 17.77 -13.87
N GLY A 193 -2.15 18.20 -14.23
CA GLY A 193 -1.87 19.61 -14.51
C GLY A 193 -1.78 20.52 -13.29
N ALA A 194 -2.04 20.02 -12.07
CA ALA A 194 -1.71 20.74 -10.84
C ALA A 194 -0.18 20.85 -10.74
N GLY A 195 0.37 22.04 -10.99
CA GLY A 195 1.74 22.36 -10.58
C GLY A 195 1.90 22.14 -9.07
N GLN A 196 3.06 21.65 -8.63
CA GLN A 196 3.54 21.65 -7.24
C GLN A 196 2.46 21.55 -6.14
N PHE A 197 1.73 20.43 -6.09
CA PHE A 197 0.75 20.11 -5.02
C PHE A 197 -0.37 21.14 -4.79
N HIS A 198 -0.63 22.05 -5.73
CA HIS A 198 -1.66 23.06 -5.57
C HIS A 198 -3.02 22.41 -5.27
N GLY A 199 -3.65 22.83 -4.17
CA GLY A 199 -4.94 22.29 -3.73
C GLY A 199 -4.85 20.93 -3.01
N MET A 200 -3.67 20.51 -2.53
CA MET A 200 -3.57 19.36 -1.62
C MET A 200 -4.37 19.65 -0.34
N PRO A 201 -5.36 18.81 0.01
CA PRO A 201 -6.10 18.96 1.28
C PRO A 201 -5.17 18.85 2.49
N LEU A 202 -5.48 19.62 3.55
CA LEU A 202 -4.67 19.66 4.77
C LEU A 202 -4.70 18.36 5.58
N ASP A 203 -5.68 17.50 5.33
CA ASP A 203 -5.87 16.22 6.01
C ASP A 203 -5.15 15.06 5.32
N VAL A 204 -4.52 15.28 4.14
CA VAL A 204 -3.77 14.24 3.42
C VAL A 204 -2.67 13.65 4.31
N LYS A 205 -2.68 12.33 4.47
CA LYS A 205 -1.66 11.56 5.18
C LYS A 205 -0.70 10.88 4.23
N VAL A 206 -1.17 10.51 3.04
CA VAL A 206 -0.41 9.73 2.05
C VAL A 206 -0.66 10.29 0.66
N VAL A 207 0.41 10.62 -0.03
CA VAL A 207 0.43 11.09 -1.42
C VAL A 207 0.90 9.97 -2.33
N HIS A 208 0.18 9.70 -3.41
CA HIS A 208 0.50 8.68 -4.41
C HIS A 208 0.76 9.31 -5.78
N PHE A 209 2.00 9.21 -6.24
CA PHE A 209 2.52 9.78 -7.47
C PHE A 209 2.26 8.90 -8.69
N LYS A 210 1.01 8.90 -9.18
CA LYS A 210 0.63 8.06 -10.34
C LYS A 210 1.03 8.66 -11.67
N GLY A 211 1.46 7.80 -12.60
CA GLY A 211 1.68 8.17 -14.00
C GLY A 211 2.66 9.34 -14.13
N SER A 212 2.24 10.42 -14.80
CA SER A 212 3.05 11.63 -14.99
C SER A 212 3.40 12.37 -13.69
N ARG A 213 2.70 12.10 -12.56
CA ARG A 213 3.02 12.73 -11.27
C ARG A 213 4.28 12.17 -10.62
N LYS A 214 4.86 11.08 -11.14
CA LYS A 214 6.14 10.53 -10.62
C LYS A 214 7.27 11.56 -10.61
N ARG A 215 7.25 12.53 -11.55
CA ARG A 215 8.19 13.67 -11.55
C ARG A 215 8.17 14.48 -10.24
N LEU A 216 7.02 14.57 -9.59
CA LEU A 216 6.86 15.32 -8.34
C LEU A 216 7.57 14.62 -7.16
N MET A 217 7.93 13.34 -7.29
CA MET A 217 8.76 12.66 -6.28
C MET A 217 10.12 13.35 -6.14
N LEU A 218 10.78 13.63 -7.28
CA LEU A 218 12.08 14.30 -7.31
C LEU A 218 11.98 15.73 -6.81
N GLU A 219 10.93 16.46 -7.19
CA GLU A 219 10.66 17.80 -6.66
C GLU A 219 10.49 17.76 -5.13
N SER A 220 9.74 16.78 -4.61
CA SER A 220 9.55 16.57 -3.17
C SER A 220 10.87 16.26 -2.46
N TRP A 221 11.72 15.44 -3.08
CA TRP A 221 13.04 15.09 -2.55
C TRP A 221 14.01 16.27 -2.56
N ASN A 222 14.03 17.05 -3.63
CA ASN A 222 14.85 18.24 -3.73
C ASN A 222 14.41 19.29 -2.70
N PHE A 223 13.10 19.44 -2.49
CA PHE A 223 12.56 20.29 -1.42
C PHE A 223 12.97 19.78 -0.03
N PHE A 224 12.86 18.48 0.22
CA PHE A 224 13.30 17.87 1.47
C PHE A 224 14.80 18.08 1.72
N ASN A 225 15.65 17.87 0.73
CA ASN A 225 17.10 18.03 0.85
C ASN A 225 17.55 19.49 1.00
N SER A 226 16.85 20.44 0.36
CA SER A 226 17.14 21.87 0.51
C SER A 226 16.63 22.46 1.83
N SER A 227 15.67 21.78 2.48
CA SER A 227 15.13 22.17 3.78
C SER A 227 15.95 21.53 4.89
N ALA A 228 16.89 22.29 5.48
CA ALA A 228 17.86 21.81 6.46
C ALA A 228 17.29 21.26 7.80
N ASN A 229 15.96 21.14 7.95
CA ASN A 229 15.34 20.90 9.25
C ASN A 229 14.09 20.00 9.23
N ILE A 230 14.01 19.05 8.30
CA ILE A 230 12.96 18.01 8.35
C ILE A 230 13.61 16.71 8.85
N SER A 231 14.00 16.67 10.13
CA SER A 231 14.56 15.45 10.76
C SER A 231 13.61 14.26 10.74
N ASP A 232 12.36 14.49 10.36
CA ASP A 232 11.23 13.62 10.62
C ASP A 232 10.65 12.94 9.38
N MET A 233 11.27 13.14 8.21
CA MET A 233 10.81 12.57 6.94
C MET A 233 11.87 11.63 6.35
N LEU A 234 11.44 10.43 5.95
CA LEU A 234 12.25 9.48 5.20
C LEU A 234 11.63 9.38 3.81
N CYS A 235 12.29 9.96 2.82
CA CYS A 235 11.91 9.89 1.43
C CYS A 235 12.84 8.91 0.70
N LEU A 236 12.24 7.94 0.01
CA LEU A 236 12.92 6.95 -0.81
C LEU A 236 12.50 7.18 -2.26
N ILE A 237 13.45 7.53 -3.12
CA ILE A 237 13.24 7.55 -4.57
C ILE A 237 13.97 6.35 -5.16
N LEU A 238 13.19 5.42 -5.69
CA LEU A 238 13.72 4.34 -6.50
C LEU A 238 13.70 4.78 -7.96
N SER A 239 14.87 4.81 -8.60
CA SER A 239 14.96 4.99 -10.05
C SER A 239 14.23 3.83 -10.74
N SER A 240 13.40 4.14 -11.72
CA SER A 240 12.69 3.13 -12.49
C SER A 240 13.60 2.69 -13.64
N GLY A 241 13.74 1.40 -13.94
CA GLY A 241 14.43 0.95 -15.16
C GLY A 241 13.72 1.31 -16.49
N ARG A 242 12.67 2.16 -16.44
CA ARG A 242 11.96 2.69 -17.61
C ARG A 242 12.50 4.09 -17.94
N THR A 243 13.38 4.14 -18.93
CA THR A 243 13.87 5.36 -19.62
C THR A 243 12.79 6.33 -20.10
N LYS A 244 11.52 5.91 -20.19
CA LYS A 244 10.42 6.79 -20.62
C LYS A 244 9.83 7.67 -19.50
N TYR A 245 10.13 7.35 -18.24
CA TYR A 245 9.69 8.12 -17.07
C TYR A 245 10.87 8.50 -16.14
N ASP A 246 12.09 8.26 -16.60
CA ASP A 246 13.29 8.82 -16.01
C ASP A 246 13.29 10.31 -16.36
N PHE A 247 13.03 11.13 -15.34
CA PHE A 247 13.43 12.52 -15.29
C PHE A 247 14.45 12.66 -14.17
#